data_AF-A0A6P8I2I6-F1
#
_entry.id   AF-A0A6P8I2I6-F1
#
_cell.length_a   1.000
_cell.length_b   1.000
_cell.length_c   1.000
_cell.angle_alpha   90.00
_cell.angle_beta   90.00
_cell.angle_gamma   90.00
#
_symmetry.space_group_name_H-M   'P 1'
#
loop_
_entity.id
_entity.type
_entity.pdbx_description
1 polymer ?
#
loop_
_entity_poly.entity_id
_entity_poly.type
_entity_poly.pdbx_seq_one_letter_code
_entity_poly.pdbx_strand_id
1 'polypeptide(L)'
;MKENQEARRVFIPWFALFISLACIACLVHVQWTLYTHREQIGFLMKQNEELRDLKQQLLEQNKQTKVTFPFSVICGAINFELLSLTGFLISTILSLPGNEKYLKALSRLLSPVLKNPSTSRWVRCWHAATDGWDVTKTFHPQCDGKGPAVTIVRVGSYVFGGYTEMSWHSNGHYFSSTKSFLFSLFNVKGFNPIKLPLTGNNNKYAVYWGKGYGPTFGNGHDLYISNHASSNTGSYTTLITYKLPPGCSYNKKCIFFTGSSSFTPSDIEVFYEIS
;
A
#
# COMPACT_ATOMS: atom_id res chain seq x y z
N MET A 1 10.63 -88.66 46.14
CA MET A 1 12.08 -88.44 45.90
C MET A 1 12.25 -87.07 45.28
N LYS A 2 13.06 -86.20 45.93
CA LYS A 2 13.74 -85.00 45.37
C LYS A 2 12.84 -83.88 44.83
N GLU A 3 13.06 -82.58 45.00
CA GLU A 3 14.00 -81.73 45.75
C GLU A 3 13.52 -80.27 45.51
N ASN A 4 13.79 -79.34 46.44
CA ASN A 4 14.30 -77.96 46.26
C ASN A 4 13.86 -77.10 45.03
N GLN A 5 13.66 -75.78 45.08
CA GLN A 5 13.91 -74.71 46.06
C GLN A 5 13.31 -73.42 45.47
N GLU A 6 12.96 -72.46 46.35
CA GLU A 6 12.91 -71.01 46.17
C GLU A 6 12.62 -70.35 44.80
N ALA A 7 11.59 -69.50 44.77
CA ALA A 7 11.71 -68.18 44.16
C ALA A 7 10.71 -67.21 44.79
N ARG A 8 11.18 -66.39 45.74
CA ARG A 8 10.51 -65.16 46.16
C ARG A 8 10.30 -64.26 44.94
N ARG A 9 9.11 -64.27 44.33
CA ARG A 9 8.74 -63.26 43.33
C ARG A 9 8.12 -62.07 44.05
N VAL A 10 8.95 -61.03 44.17
CA VAL A 10 8.56 -59.67 44.53
C VAL A 10 7.40 -59.23 43.62
N PHE A 11 6.24 -59.04 44.20
CA PHE A 11 5.07 -58.48 43.53
C PHE A 11 5.28 -56.96 43.44
N ILE A 12 5.94 -56.49 42.37
CA ILE A 12 6.00 -55.06 42.07
C ILE A 12 4.62 -54.67 41.51
N PRO A 13 3.81 -53.85 42.20
CA PRO A 13 2.50 -53.47 41.68
C PRO A 13 2.69 -52.64 40.41
N TRP A 14 1.98 -53.01 39.34
CA TRP A 14 2.02 -52.37 38.01
C TRP A 14 1.85 -50.84 38.04
N PHE A 15 1.26 -50.29 39.10
CA PHE A 15 1.20 -48.84 39.37
C PHE A 15 2.59 -48.18 39.42
N ALA A 16 3.61 -48.84 39.98
CA ALA A 16 4.97 -48.29 40.04
C ALA A 16 5.62 -48.20 38.64
N LEU A 17 5.29 -49.12 37.73
CA LEU A 17 5.79 -49.12 36.36
C LEU A 17 5.14 -48.03 35.50
N PHE A 18 3.85 -47.78 35.69
CA PHE A 18 3.12 -46.70 35.00
C PHE A 18 3.55 -45.30 35.47
N ILE A 19 3.78 -45.11 36.77
CA ILE A 19 4.31 -43.84 37.31
C ILE A 19 5.72 -43.59 36.76
N SER A 20 6.55 -44.63 36.67
CA SER A 20 7.90 -44.53 36.10
C SER A 20 7.90 -44.10 34.63
N LEU A 21 7.00 -44.66 33.80
CA LEU A 21 6.90 -44.31 32.37
C LEU A 21 6.36 -42.90 32.15
N ALA A 22 5.38 -42.46 32.95
CA ALA A 22 4.86 -41.10 32.92
C ALA A 22 5.93 -40.06 33.33
N CYS A 23 6.74 -40.36 34.35
CA CYS A 23 7.87 -39.52 34.76
C CYS A 23 8.94 -39.39 33.66
N ILE A 24 9.28 -40.48 32.96
CA ILE A 24 10.25 -40.45 31.85
C ILE A 24 9.71 -39.62 30.68
N ALA A 25 8.43 -39.80 30.30
CA ALA A 25 7.81 -39.00 29.24
C ALA A 25 7.78 -37.50 29.59
N CYS A 26 7.50 -37.15 30.85
CA CYS A 26 7.53 -35.78 31.33
C CYS A 26 8.94 -35.17 31.27
N LEU A 27 9.97 -35.92 31.70
CA LEU A 27 11.37 -35.49 31.63
C LEU A 27 11.84 -35.29 30.18
N VAL A 28 11.48 -36.20 29.25
CA VAL A 28 11.81 -36.08 27.83
C VAL A 28 11.12 -34.85 27.22
N HIS A 29 9.86 -34.58 27.57
CA HIS A 29 9.15 -33.39 27.11
C HIS A 29 9.77 -32.10 27.65
N VAL A 30 10.10 -32.04 28.94
CA VAL A 30 10.79 -30.90 29.54
C VAL A 30 12.15 -30.68 28.88
N GLN A 31 12.92 -31.73 28.64
CA GLN A 31 14.22 -31.65 27.98
C GLN A 31 14.10 -31.19 26.52
N TRP A 32 13.08 -31.64 25.78
CA TRP A 32 12.81 -31.21 24.40
C TRP A 32 12.33 -29.74 24.35
N THR A 33 11.51 -29.31 25.29
CA THR A 33 11.10 -27.90 25.43
C THR A 33 12.29 -27.00 25.79
N LEU A 34 13.16 -27.43 26.70
CA LEU A 34 14.39 -26.71 27.02
C LEU A 34 15.36 -26.65 25.83
N TYR A 35 15.46 -27.71 25.04
CA TYR A 35 16.27 -27.74 23.82
C TYR A 35 15.74 -26.75 22.77
N THR A 36 14.43 -26.75 22.51
CA THR A 36 13.80 -25.81 21.56
C THR A 36 13.90 -24.35 22.01
N HIS A 37 13.74 -24.07 23.32
CA HIS A 37 13.99 -22.73 23.87
C HIS A 37 15.45 -22.30 23.72
N ARG A 38 16.42 -23.21 23.89
CA ARG A 38 17.84 -22.91 23.68
C ARG A 38 18.14 -22.53 22.23
N GLU A 39 17.55 -23.23 21.26
CA GLU A 39 17.67 -22.90 19.83
C GLU A 39 17.03 -21.55 19.49
N GLN A 40 15.84 -21.26 20.03
CA GLN A 40 15.19 -19.95 19.85
C GLN A 40 16.00 -18.80 20.44
N ILE A 41 16.58 -18.99 21.64
CA ILE A 41 17.49 -18.01 22.25
C ILE A 41 18.73 -17.83 21.38
N GLY A 42 19.31 -18.90 20.84
CA GLY A 42 20.44 -18.83 19.90
C GLY A 42 20.12 -18.01 18.66
N PHE A 43 18.93 -18.21 18.07
CA PHE A 43 18.46 -17.42 16.94
C PHE A 43 18.28 -15.94 17.27
N LEU A 44 17.64 -15.62 18.40
CA LEU A 44 17.45 -14.23 18.86
C LEU A 44 18.77 -13.54 19.19
N MET A 45 19.73 -14.25 19.78
CA MET A 45 21.08 -13.73 20.07
C MET A 45 21.82 -13.38 18.77
N LYS A 46 21.72 -14.23 17.74
CA LYS A 46 22.31 -13.97 16.42
C LYS A 46 21.71 -12.74 15.74
N GLN A 47 20.38 -12.59 15.76
CA GLN A 47 19.72 -11.39 15.25
C GLN A 47 20.12 -10.12 15.99
N ASN A 48 20.37 -10.21 17.30
CA ASN A 48 20.79 -9.08 18.12
C ASN A 48 22.25 -8.67 17.82
N GLU A 49 23.12 -9.62 17.48
CA GLU A 49 24.49 -9.37 17.03
C GLU A 49 24.50 -8.70 15.64
N GLU A 50 23.71 -9.21 14.70
CA GLU A 50 23.51 -8.58 13.38
C GLU A 50 22.97 -7.14 13.51
N LEU A 51 22.05 -6.89 14.45
CA LEU A 51 21.52 -5.56 14.72
C LEU A 51 22.58 -4.60 15.32
N ARG A 52 23.53 -5.12 16.11
CA ARG A 52 24.64 -4.32 16.65
C ARG A 52 25.61 -3.93 15.54
N ASP A 53 25.94 -4.86 14.64
CA ASP A 53 26.81 -4.60 13.50
C ASP A 53 26.20 -3.54 12.55
N LEU A 54 24.90 -3.64 12.25
CA LEU A 54 24.18 -2.64 11.46
C LEU A 54 24.21 -1.25 12.11
N LYS A 55 24.02 -1.17 13.43
CA LYS A 55 24.13 0.10 14.16
C LYS A 55 25.54 0.68 14.10
N GLN A 56 26.57 -0.17 14.18
CA GLN A 56 27.96 0.27 14.12
C GLN A 56 28.36 0.74 12.71
N GLN A 57 27.87 0.06 11.66
CA GLN A 57 28.00 0.52 10.27
C GLN A 57 27.32 1.87 10.03
N LEU A 58 26.11 2.07 10.55
CA LEU A 58 25.40 3.36 10.50
C LEU A 58 26.17 4.47 11.22
N LEU A 59 26.78 4.16 12.37
CA LEU A 59 27.58 5.11 13.13
C LEU A 59 28.86 5.52 12.37
N GLU A 60 29.52 4.55 11.71
CA GLU A 60 30.69 4.81 10.85
C GLU A 60 30.32 5.60 9.58
N GLN A 61 29.18 5.30 8.94
CA GLN A 61 28.68 6.10 7.83
C GLN A 61 28.41 7.57 8.25
N ASN A 62 27.91 7.79 9.46
CA ASN A 62 27.74 9.13 10.03
C ASN A 62 29.06 9.83 10.41
N LYS A 63 30.15 9.09 10.63
CA LYS A 63 31.49 9.67 10.81
C LYS A 63 32.13 10.05 9.47
N GLN A 64 31.94 9.23 8.44
CA GLN A 64 32.47 9.49 7.10
C GLN A 64 31.77 10.64 6.37
N THR A 65 30.55 10.98 6.75
CA THR A 65 29.83 12.17 6.27
C THR A 65 30.24 13.47 6.95
N LYS A 66 31.18 13.47 7.91
CA LYS A 66 31.79 14.68 8.49
C LYS A 66 33.01 15.19 7.71
N VAL A 67 32.98 15.14 6.38
CA VAL A 67 33.82 16.03 5.57
C VAL A 67 33.04 17.33 5.41
N THR A 68 33.51 18.38 6.07
CA THR A 68 33.00 19.75 5.93
C THR A 68 33.07 20.20 4.47
N PHE A 69 31.95 20.09 3.76
CA PHE A 69 31.70 20.87 2.56
C PHE A 69 31.26 22.28 2.99
N PRO A 70 31.68 23.35 2.29
CA PRO A 70 31.18 24.69 2.60
C PRO A 70 29.66 24.69 2.51
N PHE A 71 29.01 25.25 3.53
CA PHE A 71 27.56 25.26 3.75
C PHE A 71 26.71 25.90 2.62
N SER A 72 27.29 26.26 1.48
CA SER A 72 26.61 27.00 0.42
C SER A 72 26.25 26.22 -0.86
N VAL A 73 26.56 24.92 -1.01
CA VAL A 73 26.33 24.24 -2.32
C VAL A 73 25.53 22.92 -2.29
N ILE A 74 25.15 22.37 -1.13
CA ILE A 74 24.37 21.09 -1.08
C ILE A 74 22.99 21.26 -0.39
N CYS A 75 22.51 22.48 -0.13
CA CYS A 75 21.17 22.69 0.45
C CYS A 75 20.04 22.84 -0.59
N GLY A 76 20.31 22.62 -1.89
CA GLY A 76 19.35 22.94 -2.96
C GLY A 76 18.51 21.78 -3.51
N ALA A 77 18.87 20.52 -3.27
CA ALA A 77 18.25 19.40 -4.01
C ALA A 77 17.77 18.22 -3.15
N ILE A 78 18.27 18.06 -1.91
CA ILE A 78 18.02 16.85 -1.11
C ILE A 78 16.79 17.01 -0.17
N ASN A 79 16.29 18.22 0.05
CA ASN A 79 15.13 18.48 0.94
C ASN A 79 13.79 18.73 0.23
N PHE A 80 13.76 18.96 -1.09
CA PHE A 80 12.52 19.30 -1.81
C PHE A 80 11.68 18.09 -2.18
N GLU A 81 12.31 17.00 -2.60
CA GLU A 81 11.61 15.77 -2.99
C GLU A 81 10.99 15.07 -1.76
N LEU A 82 11.59 15.23 -0.57
CA LEU A 82 11.15 14.55 0.65
C LEU A 82 9.83 15.09 1.23
N LEU A 83 9.60 16.41 1.20
CA LEU A 83 8.46 17.04 1.88
C LEU A 83 7.10 16.62 1.27
N SER A 84 6.97 16.65 -0.05
CA SER A 84 5.78 16.14 -0.76
C SER A 84 5.55 14.64 -0.53
N LEU A 85 6.65 13.87 -0.44
CA LEU A 85 6.59 12.43 -0.22
C LEU A 85 6.11 12.05 1.18
N THR A 86 6.38 12.88 2.21
CA THR A 86 5.95 12.58 3.58
C THR A 86 4.44 12.41 3.71
N GLY A 87 3.65 13.18 2.96
CA GLY A 87 2.20 13.10 2.96
C GLY A 87 1.65 11.76 2.50
N PHE A 88 2.40 11.04 1.66
CA PHE A 88 2.04 9.71 1.18
C PHE A 88 2.57 8.58 2.06
N LEU A 89 3.40 8.83 3.08
CA LEU A 89 3.91 7.77 3.96
C LEU A 89 2.81 7.07 4.77
N ILE A 90 1.66 7.73 4.94
CA ILE A 90 0.48 7.13 5.57
C ILE A 90 -0.30 6.22 4.62
N SER A 91 0.02 6.22 3.32
CA SER A 91 -0.66 5.42 2.31
C SER A 91 -0.42 3.94 2.53
N THR A 92 -1.48 3.17 2.73
CA THR A 92 -1.37 1.70 2.85
C THR A 92 -1.14 1.04 1.49
N ILE A 93 -1.47 1.72 0.39
CA ILE A 93 -1.26 1.23 -0.98
C ILE A 93 0.20 1.43 -1.41
N LEU A 94 0.76 2.60 -1.14
CA LEU A 94 2.11 2.98 -1.58
C LEU A 94 3.21 2.51 -0.61
N SER A 95 2.89 2.29 0.66
CA SER A 95 3.88 1.94 1.70
C SER A 95 3.99 0.44 1.98
N LEU A 96 3.46 -0.43 1.11
CA LEU A 96 3.72 -1.87 1.21
C LEU A 96 5.21 -2.15 0.97
N PRO A 97 5.81 -3.16 1.64
CA PRO A 97 7.19 -3.56 1.38
C PRO A 97 7.45 -3.79 -0.11
N GLY A 98 8.47 -3.13 -0.67
CA GLY A 98 8.83 -3.21 -2.10
C GLY A 98 8.12 -2.23 -3.03
N ASN A 99 7.28 -1.33 -2.50
CA ASN A 99 6.57 -0.31 -3.27
C ASN A 99 7.26 1.07 -3.29
N GLU A 100 8.52 1.21 -2.84
CA GLU A 100 9.23 2.51 -2.83
C GLU A 100 9.29 3.13 -4.23
N LYS A 101 9.40 2.28 -5.26
CA LYS A 101 9.38 2.68 -6.67
C LYS A 101 8.04 3.31 -7.11
N TYR A 102 6.92 2.94 -6.50
CA TYR A 102 5.60 3.53 -6.80
C TYR A 102 5.51 4.95 -6.26
N LEU A 103 5.97 5.15 -5.03
CA LEU A 103 6.01 6.46 -4.40
C LEU A 103 6.87 7.44 -5.22
N LYS A 104 8.08 7.03 -5.61
CA LYS A 104 8.97 7.82 -6.47
C LYS A 104 8.34 8.13 -7.83
N ALA A 105 7.70 7.14 -8.46
CA ALA A 105 7.02 7.32 -9.73
C ALA A 105 5.87 8.32 -9.62
N LEU A 106 4.99 8.17 -8.62
CA LEU A 106 3.86 9.07 -8.40
C LEU A 106 4.34 10.51 -8.14
N SER A 107 5.37 10.68 -7.30
CA SER A 107 5.97 11.98 -7.02
C SER A 107 6.44 12.68 -8.29
N ARG A 108 7.14 11.96 -9.17
CA ARG A 108 7.57 12.49 -10.47
C ARG A 108 6.39 12.91 -11.35
N LEU A 109 5.25 12.21 -11.29
CA LEU A 109 4.05 12.58 -12.05
C LEU A 109 3.35 13.83 -11.49
N LEU A 110 3.39 14.01 -10.16
CA LEU A 110 2.74 15.10 -9.42
C LEU A 110 3.59 16.38 -9.33
N SER A 111 4.92 16.27 -9.33
CA SER A 111 5.84 17.41 -9.17
C SER A 111 5.51 18.61 -10.09
N PRO A 112 5.18 18.42 -11.39
CA PRO A 112 4.85 19.54 -12.27
C PRO A 112 3.50 20.23 -11.99
N VAL A 113 2.65 19.66 -11.12
CA VAL A 113 1.29 20.17 -10.86
C VAL A 113 1.10 20.67 -9.43
N LEU A 114 2.15 20.64 -8.60
CA LEU A 114 2.10 21.18 -7.23
C LEU A 114 1.83 22.69 -7.25
N LYS A 115 1.01 23.16 -6.31
CA LYS A 115 0.79 24.60 -6.05
C LYS A 115 2.10 25.30 -5.68
N ASN A 116 2.85 24.72 -4.75
CA ASN A 116 4.15 25.22 -4.32
C ASN A 116 5.10 24.05 -4.00
N PRO A 117 6.10 23.77 -4.83
CA PRO A 117 7.03 22.64 -4.61
C PRO A 117 7.73 22.61 -3.25
N SER A 118 7.82 23.74 -2.55
CA SER A 118 8.52 23.86 -1.26
C SER A 118 7.62 23.62 -0.05
N THR A 119 6.31 23.83 -0.18
CA THR A 119 5.37 23.77 0.96
C THR A 119 4.21 22.80 0.74
N SER A 120 3.98 22.40 -0.51
CA SER A 120 2.94 21.44 -0.87
C SER A 120 3.18 20.10 -0.18
N ARG A 121 2.13 19.63 0.48
CA ARG A 121 2.06 18.31 1.12
C ARG A 121 0.69 17.70 0.89
N TRP A 122 0.65 16.38 0.89
CA TRP A 122 -0.56 15.60 0.66
C TRP A 122 -1.16 15.13 1.98
N VAL A 123 -2.45 15.33 2.15
CA VAL A 123 -3.19 14.86 3.33
C VAL A 123 -4.30 13.94 2.86
N ARG A 124 -4.40 12.74 3.46
CA ARG A 124 -5.47 11.81 3.14
C ARG A 124 -6.80 12.37 3.66
N CYS A 125 -7.80 12.46 2.79
CA CYS A 125 -9.17 12.76 3.18
C CYS A 125 -10.05 11.52 3.22
N TRP A 126 -9.69 10.43 2.55
CA TRP A 126 -10.47 9.20 2.58
C TRP A 126 -9.60 7.97 2.31
N HIS A 127 -9.88 6.89 3.03
CA HIS A 127 -9.34 5.55 2.85
C HIS A 127 -10.48 4.54 2.92
N ALA A 128 -10.84 3.93 1.79
CA ALA A 128 -12.01 3.08 1.69
C ALA A 128 -11.98 1.90 2.67
N ALA A 129 -10.82 1.29 2.91
CA ALA A 129 -10.69 0.14 3.79
C ALA A 129 -10.90 0.46 5.28
N THR A 130 -10.59 1.68 5.73
CA THR A 130 -10.72 2.07 7.14
C THR A 130 -11.92 2.97 7.41
N ASP A 131 -12.22 3.89 6.51
CA ASP A 131 -13.36 4.81 6.65
C ASP A 131 -14.68 4.18 6.19
N GLY A 132 -14.61 3.21 5.27
CA GLY A 132 -15.76 2.48 4.74
C GLY A 132 -16.06 2.79 3.27
N TRP A 133 -16.80 1.87 2.63
CA TRP A 133 -17.02 1.83 1.18
C TRP A 133 -18.30 2.50 0.68
N ASP A 134 -19.13 3.04 1.60
CA ASP A 134 -20.28 3.85 1.22
C ASP A 134 -19.83 5.29 0.91
N VAL A 135 -19.64 5.60 -0.38
CA VAL A 135 -19.08 6.88 -0.82
C VAL A 135 -19.96 8.07 -0.40
N THR A 136 -21.24 7.84 -0.17
CA THR A 136 -22.20 8.88 0.27
C THR A 136 -22.04 9.23 1.76
N LYS A 137 -21.47 8.32 2.55
CA LYS A 137 -21.26 8.46 3.99
C LYS A 137 -19.81 8.74 4.36
N THR A 138 -18.86 8.31 3.53
CA THR A 138 -17.44 8.30 3.90
C THR A 138 -16.61 9.18 2.96
N PHE A 139 -16.69 8.98 1.64
CA PHE A 139 -15.92 9.78 0.68
C PHE A 139 -16.39 11.24 0.61
N HIS A 140 -17.66 11.49 0.26
CA HIS A 140 -18.15 12.85 0.06
C HIS A 140 -18.06 13.71 1.33
N PRO A 141 -18.52 13.25 2.51
CA PRO A 141 -18.43 14.06 3.72
C PRO A 141 -17.00 14.41 4.13
N GLN A 142 -16.01 13.61 3.73
CA GLN A 142 -14.61 13.82 4.11
C GLN A 142 -13.77 14.52 3.04
N CYS A 143 -14.08 14.36 1.76
CA CYS A 143 -13.26 14.88 0.66
C CYS A 143 -13.90 16.05 -0.12
N ASP A 144 -15.21 16.26 -0.02
CA ASP A 144 -15.84 17.38 -0.73
C ASP A 144 -15.27 18.73 -0.23
N GLY A 145 -15.06 19.67 -1.15
CA GLY A 145 -14.42 20.95 -0.90
C GLY A 145 -12.90 20.90 -0.73
N LYS A 146 -12.26 19.74 -0.90
CA LYS A 146 -10.81 19.57 -0.78
C LYS A 146 -10.15 19.27 -2.12
N GLY A 147 -9.17 20.09 -2.50
CA GLY A 147 -8.36 19.88 -3.70
C GLY A 147 -7.25 20.92 -3.91
N PRO A 148 -6.37 20.75 -4.93
CA PRO A 148 -6.20 19.61 -5.84
C PRO A 148 -6.14 18.26 -5.15
N ALA A 149 -6.59 17.22 -5.84
CA ALA A 149 -6.71 15.90 -5.26
C ALA A 149 -6.06 14.82 -6.13
N VAL A 150 -5.55 13.78 -5.46
CA VAL A 150 -5.06 12.55 -6.08
C VAL A 150 -5.84 11.38 -5.52
N THR A 151 -6.35 10.55 -6.42
CA THR A 151 -6.98 9.27 -6.12
C THR A 151 -6.03 8.15 -6.47
N ILE A 152 -5.85 7.20 -5.57
CA ILE A 152 -5.02 6.00 -5.74
C ILE A 152 -5.93 4.79 -5.56
N VAL A 153 -5.96 3.92 -6.57
CA VAL A 153 -6.78 2.72 -6.63
C VAL A 153 -5.86 1.50 -6.73
N ARG A 154 -6.14 0.50 -5.90
CA ARG A 154 -5.47 -0.80 -5.97
C ARG A 154 -6.47 -1.89 -6.34
N VAL A 155 -6.09 -2.74 -7.30
CA VAL A 155 -6.84 -3.95 -7.69
C VAL A 155 -5.84 -5.11 -7.72
N GLY A 156 -5.86 -5.97 -6.71
CA GLY A 156 -4.80 -6.97 -6.52
C GLY A 156 -3.43 -6.29 -6.36
N SER A 157 -2.53 -6.53 -7.33
CA SER A 157 -1.21 -5.90 -7.44
C SER A 157 -1.19 -4.66 -8.34
N TYR A 158 -2.25 -4.40 -9.11
CA TYR A 158 -2.33 -3.24 -10.00
C TYR A 158 -2.61 -1.96 -9.23
N VAL A 159 -1.88 -0.90 -9.55
CA VAL A 159 -1.96 0.40 -8.88
C VAL A 159 -2.06 1.49 -9.93
N PHE A 160 -3.14 2.27 -9.88
CA PHE A 160 -3.46 3.33 -10.84
C PHE A 160 -4.35 4.38 -10.19
N GLY A 161 -4.73 5.42 -10.91
CA GLY A 161 -5.55 6.47 -10.35
C GLY A 161 -5.61 7.72 -11.21
N GLY A 162 -5.95 8.83 -10.57
CA GLY A 162 -6.07 10.12 -11.24
C GLY A 162 -5.72 11.29 -10.33
N TYR A 163 -5.15 12.32 -10.93
CA TYR A 163 -4.97 13.63 -10.33
C TYR A 163 -5.96 14.62 -10.95
N THR A 164 -6.52 15.49 -10.13
CA THR A 164 -7.28 16.65 -10.57
C THR A 164 -6.87 17.91 -9.82
N GLU A 165 -6.82 19.04 -10.53
CA GLU A 165 -6.57 20.34 -9.92
C GLU A 165 -7.81 20.93 -9.22
N MET A 166 -8.96 20.26 -9.37
CA MET A 166 -10.21 20.69 -8.79
C MET A 166 -10.40 20.11 -7.39
N SER A 167 -11.27 20.74 -6.59
CA SER A 167 -11.79 20.13 -5.37
C SER A 167 -12.87 19.12 -5.71
N TRP A 168 -13.00 18.04 -4.93
CA TRP A 168 -14.14 17.13 -5.08
C TRP A 168 -15.43 17.82 -4.61
N HIS A 169 -16.57 17.49 -5.22
CA HIS A 169 -17.89 17.81 -4.71
C HIS A 169 -18.90 16.70 -5.10
N SER A 170 -20.16 16.87 -4.70
CA SER A 170 -21.26 15.92 -4.94
C SER A 170 -22.50 16.54 -5.62
N ASN A 171 -22.33 17.54 -6.50
CA ASN A 171 -23.46 18.31 -7.08
C ASN A 171 -24.01 17.76 -8.40
N GLY A 172 -23.50 16.64 -8.91
CA GLY A 172 -24.02 15.94 -10.10
C GLY A 172 -23.57 16.50 -11.45
N HIS A 173 -22.54 17.36 -11.48
CA HIS A 173 -22.05 17.98 -12.71
C HIS A 173 -20.63 17.54 -13.09
N TYR A 174 -20.32 17.74 -14.37
CA TYR A 174 -18.96 17.65 -14.88
C TYR A 174 -18.22 18.98 -14.69
N PHE A 175 -16.92 18.89 -14.46
CA PHE A 175 -16.06 20.06 -14.30
C PHE A 175 -14.85 20.01 -15.21
N SER A 176 -14.50 21.20 -15.67
CA SER A 176 -13.38 21.40 -16.56
C SER A 176 -12.05 21.34 -15.81
N SER A 177 -11.03 20.80 -16.46
CA SER A 177 -9.65 20.90 -16.00
C SER A 177 -8.70 21.02 -17.18
N THR A 178 -7.55 21.63 -16.93
CA THR A 178 -6.40 21.72 -17.85
C THR A 178 -5.22 20.88 -17.38
N LYS A 179 -5.10 20.60 -16.06
CA LYS A 179 -3.98 19.82 -15.51
C LYS A 179 -4.36 18.43 -15.00
N SER A 180 -5.62 18.02 -15.04
CA SER A 180 -6.01 16.66 -14.65
C SER A 180 -5.32 15.61 -15.53
N PHE A 181 -5.00 14.47 -14.95
CA PHE A 181 -4.47 13.32 -15.68
C PHE A 181 -4.79 12.02 -14.96
N LEU A 182 -4.95 10.95 -15.73
CA LEU A 182 -4.91 9.60 -15.18
C LEU A 182 -3.47 9.11 -15.13
N PHE A 183 -3.21 8.14 -14.26
CA PHE A 183 -1.93 7.47 -14.21
C PHE A 183 -2.09 5.98 -13.92
N SER A 184 -1.10 5.20 -14.30
CA SER A 184 -0.89 3.84 -13.82
C SER A 184 0.54 3.70 -13.35
N LEU A 185 0.77 3.08 -12.19
CA LEU A 185 2.09 2.80 -11.63
C LEU A 185 2.48 1.33 -11.88
N PHE A 186 1.53 0.42 -11.67
CA PHE A 186 1.67 -1.00 -11.94
C PHE A 186 0.43 -1.50 -12.69
N ASN A 187 0.64 -2.18 -13.81
CA ASN A 187 -0.40 -2.60 -14.75
C ASN A 187 -0.10 -4.00 -15.30
N VAL A 188 -0.87 -4.44 -16.30
CA VAL A 188 -0.67 -5.75 -16.96
C VAL A 188 0.72 -5.94 -17.58
N LYS A 189 1.50 -4.86 -17.77
CA LYS A 189 2.89 -4.90 -18.23
C LYS A 189 3.91 -4.83 -17.07
N GLY A 190 3.46 -5.02 -15.83
CA GLY A 190 4.28 -4.92 -14.63
C GLY A 190 4.48 -3.46 -14.17
N PHE A 191 5.66 -3.18 -13.61
CA PHE A 191 6.02 -1.82 -13.20
C PHE A 191 6.40 -0.98 -14.43
N ASN A 192 5.40 -0.31 -14.99
CA ASN A 192 5.55 0.57 -16.14
C ASN A 192 4.72 1.84 -15.91
N PRO A 193 5.23 2.80 -15.11
CA PRO A 193 4.50 4.01 -14.78
C PRO A 193 4.22 4.86 -16.02
N ILE A 194 2.96 5.26 -16.19
CA ILE A 194 2.51 6.09 -17.31
C ILE A 194 1.57 7.18 -16.82
N LYS A 195 1.72 8.36 -17.42
CA LYS A 195 0.81 9.51 -17.28
C LYS A 195 -0.05 9.61 -18.53
N LEU A 196 -1.35 9.73 -18.34
CA LEU A 196 -2.36 9.85 -19.38
C LEU A 196 -3.02 11.23 -19.22
N PRO A 197 -2.44 12.28 -19.83
CA PRO A 197 -2.99 13.63 -19.72
C PRO A 197 -4.31 13.76 -20.48
N LEU A 198 -5.03 14.85 -20.23
CA LEU A 198 -6.19 15.22 -21.03
C LEU A 198 -5.85 15.35 -22.53
N THR A 199 -6.82 15.06 -23.39
CA THR A 199 -6.66 15.15 -24.85
C THR A 199 -6.71 16.57 -25.39
N GLY A 200 -7.33 17.51 -24.67
CA GLY A 200 -7.66 18.86 -25.14
C GLY A 200 -9.11 19.00 -25.62
N ASN A 201 -9.70 17.94 -26.17
CA ASN A 201 -11.02 18.01 -26.83
C ASN A 201 -12.20 17.97 -25.85
N ASN A 202 -12.06 17.24 -24.75
CA ASN A 202 -13.14 16.97 -23.78
C ASN A 202 -12.81 17.49 -22.37
N ASN A 203 -11.94 18.50 -22.28
CA ASN A 203 -11.42 19.01 -21.01
C ASN A 203 -12.53 19.54 -20.09
N LYS A 204 -13.67 19.99 -20.64
CA LYS A 204 -14.86 20.40 -19.87
C LYS A 204 -15.54 19.26 -19.09
N TYR A 205 -15.17 18.02 -19.38
CA TYR A 205 -15.69 16.81 -18.75
C TYR A 205 -14.57 16.03 -18.02
N ALA A 206 -13.56 16.73 -17.51
CA ALA A 206 -12.37 16.09 -16.93
C ALA A 206 -12.69 15.29 -15.66
N VAL A 207 -13.61 15.76 -14.82
CA VAL A 207 -14.05 15.09 -13.60
C VAL A 207 -15.57 15.17 -13.45
N TYR A 208 -16.17 14.21 -12.75
CA TYR A 208 -17.60 14.15 -12.50
C TYR A 208 -17.89 14.05 -10.99
N TRP A 209 -18.84 14.85 -10.50
CA TRP A 209 -19.14 15.04 -9.08
C TRP A 209 -20.49 14.43 -8.68
N GLY A 210 -20.73 13.17 -9.04
CA GLY A 210 -21.99 12.49 -8.73
C GLY A 210 -22.09 12.09 -7.26
N LYS A 211 -23.19 12.44 -6.58
CA LYS A 211 -23.40 12.14 -5.14
C LYS A 211 -23.39 10.64 -4.78
N GLY A 212 -23.73 9.77 -5.75
CA GLY A 212 -23.68 8.30 -5.59
C GLY A 212 -22.41 7.67 -6.19
N TYR A 213 -21.41 8.48 -6.52
CA TYR A 213 -20.22 8.06 -7.26
C TYR A 213 -19.00 8.26 -6.35
N GLY A 214 -18.07 7.32 -6.39
CA GLY A 214 -16.73 7.60 -5.87
C GLY A 214 -15.96 8.56 -6.79
N PRO A 215 -14.64 8.70 -6.57
CA PRO A 215 -13.78 9.45 -7.48
C PRO A 215 -14.00 9.06 -8.94
N THR A 216 -14.36 10.04 -9.78
CA THR A 216 -14.73 9.81 -11.18
C THR A 216 -14.07 10.82 -12.11
N PHE A 217 -13.42 10.32 -13.15
CA PHE A 217 -12.68 11.10 -14.14
C PHE A 217 -13.20 10.84 -15.56
N GLY A 218 -13.35 11.90 -16.35
CA GLY A 218 -13.62 11.85 -17.78
C GLY A 218 -15.09 11.69 -18.16
N ASN A 219 -15.43 12.17 -19.36
CA ASN A 219 -16.69 11.94 -20.04
C ASN A 219 -16.89 10.45 -20.30
N GLY A 220 -18.03 9.88 -19.90
CA GLY A 220 -18.27 8.43 -19.97
C GLY A 220 -17.49 7.62 -18.93
N HIS A 221 -16.79 8.32 -18.03
CA HIS A 221 -16.01 7.81 -16.92
C HIS A 221 -14.79 6.96 -17.34
N ASP A 222 -13.78 7.66 -17.88
CA ASP A 222 -12.42 7.14 -18.11
C ASP A 222 -11.87 6.38 -16.90
N LEU A 223 -12.19 6.83 -15.69
CA LEU A 223 -12.09 6.07 -14.45
C LEU A 223 -13.34 6.30 -13.61
N TYR A 224 -14.06 5.22 -13.27
CA TYR A 224 -15.23 5.23 -12.39
C TYR A 224 -15.05 4.31 -11.18
N ILE A 225 -15.34 4.83 -10.00
CA ILE A 225 -15.48 4.06 -8.76
C ILE A 225 -16.96 4.02 -8.35
N SER A 226 -17.51 2.81 -8.27
CA SER A 226 -18.88 2.56 -7.83
C SER A 226 -19.07 2.78 -6.33
N ASN A 227 -20.31 3.05 -5.91
CA ASN A 227 -20.64 2.97 -4.48
C ASN A 227 -20.51 1.51 -4.00
N HIS A 228 -20.10 1.30 -2.74
CA HIS A 228 -19.85 -0.01 -2.15
C HIS A 228 -18.91 -0.90 -2.98
N ALA A 229 -17.90 -0.29 -3.63
CA ALA A 229 -17.06 -0.93 -4.64
C ALA A 229 -16.33 -2.20 -4.21
N SER A 230 -16.15 -2.45 -2.91
CA SER A 230 -15.57 -3.71 -2.40
C SER A 230 -16.49 -4.92 -2.54
N SER A 231 -17.78 -4.71 -2.75
CA SER A 231 -18.82 -5.76 -2.78
C SER A 231 -19.47 -5.94 -4.16
N ASN A 232 -18.96 -5.25 -5.19
CA ASN A 232 -19.48 -5.32 -6.55
C ASN A 232 -18.38 -5.12 -7.60
N THR A 233 -18.74 -5.33 -8.87
CA THR A 233 -17.85 -5.14 -10.02
C THR A 233 -18.26 -3.91 -10.86
N GLY A 234 -18.90 -2.92 -10.23
CA GLY A 234 -19.46 -1.75 -10.91
C GLY A 234 -18.42 -0.71 -11.31
N SER A 235 -17.19 -0.79 -10.79
CA SER A 235 -16.10 0.12 -11.15
C SER A 235 -15.49 -0.28 -12.50
N TYR A 236 -15.09 0.68 -13.33
CA TYR A 236 -14.59 0.43 -14.68
C TYR A 236 -13.69 1.56 -15.23
N THR A 237 -13.05 1.29 -16.37
CA THR A 237 -12.32 2.30 -17.17
C THR A 237 -12.76 2.28 -18.64
N THR A 238 -13.25 3.41 -19.16
CA THR A 238 -13.62 3.60 -20.58
C THR A 238 -13.01 4.89 -21.11
N LEU A 239 -11.93 4.80 -21.87
CA LEU A 239 -11.14 5.98 -22.22
C LEU A 239 -11.75 6.78 -23.36
N ILE A 240 -12.00 8.07 -23.11
CA ILE A 240 -12.62 9.04 -24.03
C ILE A 240 -11.95 10.41 -23.88
N THR A 241 -11.70 10.83 -22.64
CA THR A 241 -11.30 12.20 -22.29
C THR A 241 -9.79 12.33 -22.13
N TYR A 242 -9.15 11.29 -21.60
CA TYR A 242 -7.70 11.21 -21.36
C TYR A 242 -7.00 10.43 -22.48
N LYS A 243 -5.69 10.66 -22.66
CA LYS A 243 -4.87 9.93 -23.64
C LYS A 243 -4.91 8.42 -23.38
N LEU A 244 -4.86 7.64 -24.46
CA LEU A 244 -4.89 6.18 -24.41
C LEU A 244 -3.55 5.60 -23.92
N PRO A 245 -3.55 4.58 -23.05
CA PRO A 245 -2.39 3.75 -22.82
C PRO A 245 -2.20 2.77 -24.01
N PRO A 246 -1.01 2.17 -24.13
CA PRO A 246 -0.72 1.25 -25.23
C PRO A 246 -1.70 0.08 -25.30
N GLY A 247 -2.27 -0.17 -26.49
CA GLY A 247 -3.18 -1.28 -26.76
C GLY A 247 -4.66 -0.99 -26.48
N CYS A 248 -5.03 0.22 -26.04
CA CYS A 248 -6.42 0.64 -25.89
C CYS A 248 -6.90 1.51 -27.06
N SER A 249 -8.22 1.66 -27.18
CA SER A 249 -8.88 2.50 -28.20
C SER A 249 -9.96 3.34 -27.55
N TYR A 250 -10.22 4.53 -28.09
CA TYR A 250 -11.27 5.41 -27.58
C TYR A 250 -12.65 4.75 -27.69
N ASN A 251 -13.53 5.06 -26.73
CA ASN A 251 -14.90 4.53 -26.64
C ASN A 251 -14.97 3.00 -26.56
N LYS A 252 -13.86 2.34 -26.20
CA LYS A 252 -13.80 0.90 -25.95
C LYS A 252 -13.34 0.62 -24.54
N LYS A 253 -13.77 -0.54 -24.05
CA LYS A 253 -13.28 -1.13 -22.81
C LYS A 253 -11.75 -1.30 -22.88
N CYS A 254 -11.04 -0.83 -21.87
CA CYS A 254 -9.58 -0.87 -21.80
C CYS A 254 -9.14 -1.83 -20.70
N ILE A 255 -8.41 -2.89 -21.06
CA ILE A 255 -7.90 -3.89 -20.10
C ILE A 255 -6.52 -3.53 -19.52
N PHE A 256 -5.94 -2.41 -19.95
CA PHE A 256 -4.57 -2.04 -19.61
C PHE A 256 -4.33 -1.96 -18.10
N PHE A 257 -5.29 -1.45 -17.34
CA PHE A 257 -5.11 -1.20 -15.90
C PHE A 257 -5.11 -2.49 -15.08
N THR A 258 -6.08 -3.38 -15.31
CA THR A 258 -6.35 -4.53 -14.42
C THR A 258 -6.45 -5.87 -15.12
N GLY A 259 -6.27 -5.91 -16.45
CA GLY A 259 -6.56 -7.09 -17.27
C GLY A 259 -8.05 -7.27 -17.58
N SER A 260 -8.92 -6.44 -17.00
CA SER A 260 -10.36 -6.44 -17.22
C SER A 260 -10.88 -5.01 -17.44
N SER A 261 -12.04 -4.88 -18.08
CA SER A 261 -12.71 -3.59 -18.26
C SER A 261 -13.43 -3.07 -17.02
N SER A 262 -13.84 -4.00 -16.16
CA SER A 262 -14.55 -3.76 -14.90
C SER A 262 -13.83 -4.49 -13.78
N PHE A 263 -13.88 -3.94 -12.57
CA PHE A 263 -13.08 -4.44 -11.45
C PHE A 263 -13.75 -4.17 -10.10
N THR A 264 -13.29 -4.93 -9.11
CA THR A 264 -13.54 -4.71 -7.69
C THR A 264 -12.24 -4.20 -7.06
N PRO A 265 -12.17 -2.93 -6.64
CA PRO A 265 -11.00 -2.40 -5.94
C PRO A 265 -10.71 -3.18 -4.67
N SER A 266 -9.44 -3.51 -4.46
CA SER A 266 -8.93 -4.06 -3.20
C SER A 266 -8.69 -2.98 -2.16
N ASP A 267 -8.37 -1.75 -2.58
CA ASP A 267 -8.24 -0.58 -1.71
C ASP A 267 -8.33 0.72 -2.53
N ILE A 268 -8.72 1.82 -1.90
CA ILE A 268 -8.76 3.16 -2.50
C ILE A 268 -8.37 4.20 -1.45
N GLU A 269 -7.50 5.12 -1.83
CA GLU A 269 -7.13 6.29 -1.02
C GLU A 269 -7.27 7.58 -1.83
N VAL A 270 -7.75 8.63 -1.19
CA VAL A 270 -7.82 9.97 -1.78
C VAL A 270 -7.09 10.96 -0.87
N PHE A 271 -6.17 11.70 -1.48
CA PHE A 271 -5.40 12.75 -0.83
C PHE A 271 -5.67 14.09 -1.49
N TYR A 272 -5.60 15.16 -0.71
CA TYR A 272 -5.67 16.53 -1.20
C TYR A 272 -4.41 17.30 -0.83
N GLU A 273 -4.10 18.29 -1.65
CA GLU A 273 -2.93 19.13 -1.48
C GLU A 273 -3.22 20.31 -0.55
N ILE A 274 -2.37 20.49 0.45
CA ILE A 274 -2.28 21.71 1.25
C ILE A 274 -0.89 22.34 1.05
N SER A 275 -0.81 23.67 1.09
CA SER A 275 0.41 24.43 0.81
C SER A 275 0.57 25.60 1.75
#